data_AF-A0A7Y7NKD5-F1
#
_entry.id   AF-A0A7Y7NKD5-F1
#
_cell.length_a   1.000
_cell.length_b   1.000
_cell.length_c   1.000
_cell.angle_alpha   90.00
_cell.angle_beta   90.00
_cell.angle_gamma   90.00
#
_symmetry.space_group_name_H-M   'P 1'
#
loop_
_entity.id
_entity.type
_entity.pdbx_description
1 polymer ?
#
loop_
_entity_poly.entity_id
_entity_poly.type
_entity_poly.pdbx_seq_one_letter_code
_entity_poly.pdbx_strand_id
1 'polypeptide(L)' 'MFKDIAEFGKSTMGWFFGFKLHLIIKDKCEILSFYLTK' A
#
# COMPACT_ATOMS: atom_id res chain seq x y z
N MET A 1 12.13 7.61 -4.29
CA MET A 1 10.88 8.39 -4.39
C MET A 1 9.79 7.91 -3.43
N PHE A 2 9.77 6.65 -2.95
CA PHE A 2 8.78 6.15 -1.97
C PHE A 2 9.32 5.92 -0.54
N LYS A 3 10.48 6.52 -0.19
CA LYS A 3 11.15 6.27 1.10
C LYS A 3 10.38 6.80 2.32
N ASP A 4 9.53 7.81 2.14
CA ASP A 4 8.76 8.43 3.23
C ASP A 4 7.42 7.73 3.51
N ILE A 5 7.03 6.78 2.65
CA ILE A 5 5.73 6.07 2.69
C ILE A 5 5.94 4.59 3.03
N ALA A 6 7.01 3.99 2.52
CA ALA A 6 7.37 2.61 2.83
C ALA A 6 8.05 2.54 4.20
N GLU A 7 7.46 1.78 5.12
CA GLU A 7 8.03 1.54 6.45
C GLU A 7 8.60 0.12 6.54
N PHE A 8 9.55 -0.05 7.46
CA PHE A 8 10.16 -1.35 7.74
C PHE A 8 9.27 -2.08 8.74
N GLY A 9 8.46 -3.02 8.24
CA GLY A 9 7.55 -3.82 9.05
C GLY A 9 8.15 -5.19 9.39
N LYS A 10 7.86 -5.69 10.59
CA LYS A 10 8.21 -7.06 11.00
C LYS A 10 6.96 -7.94 10.98
N SER A 11 6.95 -8.93 10.11
CA SER A 11 5.92 -9.98 10.05
C SER A 11 6.49 -11.30 10.58
N THR A 12 5.62 -12.26 10.86
CA THR A 12 6.00 -13.63 11.26
C THR A 12 6.91 -14.30 10.23
N MET A 13 6.85 -13.86 8.96
CA MET A 13 7.68 -14.36 7.86
C MET A 13 9.00 -13.58 7.65
N GLY A 14 9.26 -12.54 8.45
CA GLY A 14 10.48 -11.74 8.36
C GLY A 14 10.23 -10.24 8.22
N TRP A 15 11.28 -9.53 7.83
CA TRP A 15 11.24 -8.09 7.61
C TRP A 15 10.78 -7.78 6.19
N PHE A 16 9.81 -6.87 6.06
CA PHE A 16 9.34 -6.38 4.78
C PHE A 16 9.45 -4.86 4.73
N PHE A 17 9.82 -4.34 3.57
CA PHE A 17 9.86 -2.90 3.31
C PHE A 17 8.77 -2.58 2.29
N GLY A 18 7.71 -1.93 2.75
CA GLY A 18 6.53 -1.71 1.92
C GLY A 18 5.51 -0.82 2.60
N PHE A 19 4.41 -0.60 1.89
CA PHE A 19 3.28 0.19 2.35
C PHE A 19 1.99 -0.56 2.01
N LYS A 20 0.91 -0.27 2.75
CA LYS A 20 -0.40 -0.82 2.45
C LYS A 20 -1.12 0.10 1.48
N LEU A 21 -1.61 -0.48 0.38
CA LEU A 21 -2.39 0.24 -0.62
C LEU A 21 -3.82 -0.29 -0.63
N HIS A 22 -4.77 0.56 -0.24
CA HIS A 22 -6.18 0.28 -0.40
C HIS A 22 -6.67 0.95 -1.69
N LEU A 23 -7.06 0.14 -2.66
CA LEU A 23 -7.50 0.60 -3.97
C LEU A 23 -8.98 0.25 -4.17
N ILE A 24 -9.80 1.24 -4.50
CA ILE A 24 -11.21 1.04 -4.85
C ILE A 24 -11.34 1.23 -6.37
N ILE A 25 -11.63 0.14 -7.08
CA ILE A 25 -11.77 0.12 -8.54
C ILE A 25 -13.23 -0.11 -8.92
N LYS A 26 -13.70 0.60 -9.94
CA LYS A 26 -14.99 0.35 -10.59
C LYS A 26 -14.86 -0.68 -11.72
N ASP A 27 -15.98 -1.26 -12.13
CA ASP A 27 -16.11 -2.33 -13.13
C ASP A 27 -15.48 -2.01 -14.51
N LYS A 28 -15.26 -0.73 -14.83
CA LYS A 28 -14.58 -0.28 -16.07
C LYS A 28 -13.09 0.03 -15.91
N CYS A 29 -12.44 -0.48 -14.86
CA CYS A 29 -11.05 -0.13 -14.50
C CYS A 29 -10.84 1.36 -14.18
N GLU A 30 -11.91 2.08 -13.82
CA GLU A 30 -11.78 3.43 -13.29
C GLU A 30 -11.40 3.37 -11.81
N ILE A 31 -10.26 3.98 -11.47
CA ILE A 31 -9.81 4.11 -10.08
C ILE A 31 -10.67 5.21 -9.45
N LEU A 32 -11.58 4.83 -8.56
CA LEU A 32 -12.46 5.76 -7.86
C LEU A 32 -11.73 6.51 -6.75
N SER A 33 -10.91 5.79 -5.99
CA SER A 33 -10.11 6.35 -4.90
C SER A 33 -9.04 5.36 -4.47
N PHE A 34 -7.90 5.87 -4.05
CA PHE A 34 -6.87 5.08 -3.38
C PHE A 34 -6.53 5.73 -2.04
N TYR A 35 -6.31 4.91 -1.03
CA TYR A 35 -5.89 5.36 0.29
C TYR A 35 -4.63 4.62 0.70
N LEU A 36 -3.62 5.39 1.08
CA LEU A 36 -2.35 4.91 1.61
C LEU A 36 -2.41 5.02 3.13
N THR A 37 -2.48 3.89 3.80
CA THR A 37 -2.32 3.78 5.26
C THR A 37 -0.88 3.44 5.59
N LYS A 38 -0.35 4.03 6.66
CA LYS A 38 0.85 3.52 7.34
C LYS A 38 0.57 2.11 7.88
#